data_AF-K1SGZ5-F1
#
_entry.id   AF-K1SGZ5-F1
#
_cell.length_a   1.000
_cell.length_b   1.000
_cell.length_c   1.000
_cell.angle_alpha   90.00
_cell.angle_beta   90.00
_cell.angle_gamma   90.00
#
_symmetry.space_group_name_H-M   'P 1'
#
loop_
_entity.id
_entity.type
_entity.pdbx_description
1 polymer ?
#
loop_
_entity_poly.entity_id
_entity_poly.type
_entity_poly.pdbx_seq_one_letter_code
_entity_poly.pdbx_strand_id
1 'polypeptide(L)'
;MTISETKIYPRTGDKQTVYLKSVVKNPNIIVGDYTMYNDFVNAPTDFEKNNVLYHYPINHDRLIIGKFCSIACGAKFIFTSANHTLKSLSTYPFPLFFEEWELDKSNVTDSWD
;
A
#
# COMPACT_ATOMS: atom_id res chain seq x y z
N MET A 1 8.58 -6.18 27.96
CA MET A 1 7.64 -7.24 27.55
C MET A 1 7.42 -7.09 26.05
N THR A 2 8.00 -7.96 25.23
CA THR A 2 7.86 -7.94 23.76
C THR A 2 6.58 -8.70 23.36
N ILE A 3 5.80 -8.16 22.43
CA ILE A 3 4.68 -8.92 21.85
C ILE A 3 5.28 -10.03 20.98
N SER A 4 4.73 -11.25 21.04
CA SER A 4 5.06 -12.31 20.09
C SER A 4 4.85 -11.80 18.67
N GLU A 5 5.84 -11.94 17.77
CA GLU A 5 5.75 -11.45 16.38
C GLU A 5 4.55 -12.04 15.61
N THR A 6 3.94 -13.11 16.13
CA THR A 6 2.76 -13.78 15.58
C THR A 6 1.43 -13.29 16.14
N LYS A 7 1.40 -12.41 17.14
CA LYS A 7 0.13 -11.93 17.73
C LYS A 7 -0.53 -10.94 16.79
N ILE A 8 -1.63 -11.35 16.16
CA ILE A 8 -2.43 -10.50 15.26
C ILE A 8 -3.38 -9.62 16.06
N TYR A 9 -4.27 -10.20 16.86
CA TYR A 9 -5.31 -9.45 17.56
C TYR A 9 -4.86 -9.07 18.98
N PRO A 10 -4.85 -7.77 19.35
CA PRO A 10 -4.40 -7.32 20.66
C PRO A 10 -5.38 -7.71 21.78
N ARG A 11 -6.69 -7.77 21.47
CA ARG A 11 -7.80 -8.01 22.41
C ARG A 11 -8.55 -9.30 22.07
N THR A 12 -8.90 -10.09 23.08
CA THR A 12 -9.72 -11.31 22.91
C THR A 12 -11.11 -10.96 22.40
N GLY A 13 -11.58 -11.62 21.34
CA GLY A 13 -12.92 -11.42 20.77
C GLY A 13 -13.04 -10.23 19.81
N ASP A 14 -12.05 -9.33 19.75
CA ASP A 14 -12.01 -8.22 18.81
C ASP A 14 -11.25 -8.61 17.55
N LYS A 15 -11.97 -8.66 16.41
CA LYS A 15 -11.38 -8.91 15.09
C LYS A 15 -11.21 -7.64 14.24
N GLN A 16 -11.57 -6.47 14.78
CA GLN A 16 -11.51 -5.18 14.07
C GLN A 16 -10.19 -4.45 14.31
N THR A 17 -9.37 -4.87 15.28
CA THR A 17 -8.05 -4.26 15.54
C THR A 17 -6.96 -5.30 15.41
N VAL A 18 -5.87 -4.97 14.72
CA VAL A 18 -4.68 -5.83 14.57
C VAL A 18 -3.41 -5.09 14.91
N TYR A 19 -2.38 -5.82 15.35
CA TYR A 19 -1.01 -5.36 15.20
C TYR A 19 -0.61 -5.46 13.74
N LEU A 20 -0.37 -4.31 13.12
CA LEU A 20 -0.23 -4.21 11.68
C LEU A 20 1.02 -4.97 11.16
N LYS A 21 2.12 -4.95 11.92
CA LYS A 21 3.34 -5.71 11.62
C LYS A 21 3.06 -7.21 11.43
N SER A 22 2.08 -7.77 12.15
CA SER A 22 1.76 -9.21 12.12
C SER A 22 0.94 -9.63 10.91
N VAL A 23 0.33 -8.69 10.16
CA VAL A 23 -0.54 -8.99 9.01
C VAL A 23 0.06 -8.57 7.67
N VAL A 24 1.06 -7.69 7.68
CA VAL A 24 1.84 -7.29 6.51
C VAL A 24 2.81 -8.41 6.11
N LYS A 25 2.85 -8.72 4.82
CA LYS A 25 3.68 -9.75 4.18
C LYS A 25 4.56 -9.20 3.06
N ASN A 26 4.19 -8.07 2.45
CA ASN A 26 4.94 -7.43 1.39
C ASN A 26 6.27 -6.88 1.94
N PRO A 27 7.43 -7.32 1.42
CA PRO A 27 8.74 -6.89 1.93
C PRO A 27 9.04 -5.39 1.72
N ASN A 28 8.31 -4.71 0.83
CA ASN A 28 8.42 -3.27 0.61
C ASN A 28 7.57 -2.44 1.59
N ILE A 29 6.86 -3.08 2.52
CA ILE A 29 6.09 -2.44 3.58
C ILE A 29 6.73 -2.80 4.92
N ILE A 30 7.34 -1.82 5.56
CA ILE A 30 8.05 -1.96 6.83
C ILE A 30 7.20 -1.33 7.93
N VAL A 31 6.82 -2.13 8.92
CA VAL A 31 5.98 -1.67 10.03
C VAL A 31 6.68 -1.90 11.35
N GLY A 32 6.77 -0.84 12.16
CA GLY A 32 7.33 -0.89 13.50
C GLY A 32 6.45 -1.64 14.49
N ASP A 33 7.08 -2.15 15.55
CA ASP A 33 6.39 -2.86 16.64
C ASP A 33 5.29 -2.00 17.28
N TYR A 34 4.27 -2.67 17.83
CA TYR A 34 3.13 -2.05 18.53
C TYR A 34 2.26 -1.11 17.69
N THR A 35 2.52 -0.97 16.39
CA THR A 35 1.64 -0.23 15.50
C THR A 35 0.35 -1.00 15.26
N MET A 36 -0.77 -0.37 15.55
CA MET A 36 -2.09 -0.95 15.38
C MET A 36 -2.81 -0.37 14.16
N TYR A 37 -3.64 -1.21 13.55
CA TYR A 37 -4.64 -0.80 12.57
C TYR A 37 -6.01 -1.24 13.06
N ASN A 38 -6.99 -0.32 13.03
CA ASN A 38 -8.38 -0.63 13.31
C ASN A 38 -9.22 -0.44 12.04
N ASP A 39 -10.09 -1.38 11.73
CA ASP A 39 -11.07 -1.31 10.64
C ASP A 39 -12.37 -2.00 11.07
N PHE A 40 -13.48 -1.27 11.04
CA PHE A 40 -14.81 -1.77 11.34
C PHE A 40 -15.66 -1.98 10.07
N VAL A 41 -15.13 -1.68 8.89
CA VAL A 41 -15.80 -1.82 7.58
C VAL A 41 -15.26 -3.05 6.83
N ASN A 42 -13.95 -3.21 6.76
CA ASN A 42 -13.28 -4.33 6.09
C ASN A 42 -12.47 -5.16 7.09
N ALA A 43 -12.02 -6.34 6.67
CA ALA A 43 -11.10 -7.12 7.49
C ALA A 43 -9.76 -6.37 7.65
N PRO A 44 -9.32 -6.02 8.88
CA PRO A 44 -8.06 -5.29 9.09
C PRO A 44 -6.82 -6.11 8.70
N THR A 45 -6.96 -7.43 8.55
CA THR A 45 -5.92 -8.31 8.01
C THR A 45 -5.64 -8.08 6.53
N ASP A 46 -6.57 -7.45 5.80
CA ASP A 46 -6.45 -7.16 4.37
C ASP A 46 -5.86 -5.76 4.11
N PHE A 47 -5.12 -5.20 5.08
CA PHE A 47 -4.54 -3.85 5.01
C PHE A 47 -3.77 -3.59 3.71
N GLU A 48 -2.94 -4.52 3.26
CA GLU A 48 -2.16 -4.35 2.02
C GLU A 48 -3.06 -4.17 0.80
N LYS A 49 -4.16 -4.92 0.73
CA LYS A 49 -5.09 -4.86 -0.39
C LYS A 49 -5.94 -3.59 -0.35
N ASN A 50 -6.43 -3.25 0.83
CA ASN A 50 -7.45 -2.22 0.97
C ASN A 50 -6.86 -0.84 1.20
N ASN A 51 -5.69 -0.73 1.81
CA ASN A 51 -5.15 0.52 2.33
C ASN A 51 -3.85 0.96 1.63
N VAL A 52 -3.15 0.07 0.92
CA VAL A 52 -1.94 0.39 0.16
C VAL A 52 -2.26 0.34 -1.34
N LEU A 53 -2.31 1.51 -1.96
CA LEU A 53 -2.82 1.68 -3.32
C LEU A 53 -1.70 2.13 -4.26
N TYR A 54 -1.70 1.59 -5.48
CA TYR A 54 -0.74 1.94 -6.54
C TYR A 54 0.73 1.66 -6.18
N HIS A 55 0.98 0.67 -5.32
CA HIS A 55 2.33 0.26 -4.90
C HIS A 55 2.85 -0.85 -5.82
N TYR A 56 3.36 -0.49 -6.99
CA TYR A 56 3.87 -1.48 -7.96
C TYR A 56 5.37 -1.73 -7.80
N PRO A 57 5.83 -3.00 -7.85
CA PRO A 57 7.25 -3.34 -7.66
C PRO A 57 8.22 -2.61 -8.60
N ILE A 58 7.75 -2.20 -9.78
CA ILE A 58 8.55 -1.50 -10.81
C ILE A 58 9.09 -0.15 -10.34
N ASN A 59 8.41 0.51 -9.40
CA ASN A 59 8.84 1.83 -8.89
C ASN A 59 9.81 1.71 -7.71
N HIS A 60 10.01 0.51 -7.15
CA HIS A 60 10.92 0.23 -6.03
C HIS A 60 10.70 1.11 -4.78
N ASP A 61 9.53 1.73 -4.66
CA ASP A 61 9.11 2.54 -3.53
C ASP A 61 8.78 1.67 -2.31
N ARG A 62 8.81 2.30 -1.12
CA ARG A 62 8.62 1.60 0.16
C ARG A 62 7.66 2.36 1.06
N LEU A 63 6.81 1.62 1.75
CA LEU A 63 6.02 2.13 2.88
C LEU A 63 6.80 1.90 4.17
N ILE A 64 7.10 2.95 4.92
CA ILE A 64 7.73 2.82 6.24
C ILE A 64 6.81 3.44 7.28
N ILE A 65 6.29 2.61 8.19
CA ILE A 65 5.45 3.03 9.31
C ILE A 65 6.24 2.75 10.60
N GLY A 66 6.35 3.77 11.45
CA GLY A 66 7.09 3.70 12.72
C GLY A 66 6.49 2.74 13.75
N LYS A 67 7.04 2.79 14.97
CA LYS A 67 6.54 2.02 16.12
C LYS A 67 5.45 2.80 16.86
N PHE A 68 4.59 2.09 17.59
CA PHE A 68 3.54 2.67 18.45
C PHE A 68 2.57 3.63 17.73
N CYS A 69 2.35 3.42 16.43
CA CYS A 69 1.36 4.19 15.68
C CYS A 69 -0.05 3.62 15.87
N SER A 70 -1.05 4.49 15.71
CA SER A 70 -2.47 4.13 15.70
C SER A 70 -3.07 4.56 14.38
N ILE A 71 -3.38 3.60 13.51
CA ILE A 71 -3.95 3.87 12.18
C ILE A 71 -5.45 3.59 12.22
N ALA A 72 -6.22 4.62 11.90
CA ALA A 72 -7.68 4.57 11.95
C ALA A 72 -8.29 3.93 10.69
N CYS A 73 -9.53 3.45 10.85
CA CYS A 73 -10.34 2.84 9.81
C CYS A 73 -10.40 3.73 8.56
N GLY A 74 -10.09 3.13 7.40
CA GLY A 74 -10.18 3.80 6.11
C GLY A 74 -8.96 4.62 5.68
N ALA A 75 -7.92 4.75 6.52
CA ALA A 75 -6.68 5.41 6.13
C ALA A 75 -6.07 4.79 4.86
N LYS A 76 -5.65 5.61 3.89
CA LYS A 76 -5.06 5.15 2.62
C LYS A 76 -3.64 5.66 2.45
N PHE A 77 -2.80 4.82 1.91
CA PHE A 77 -1.43 5.11 1.50
C PHE A 77 -1.38 4.99 -0.03
N ILE A 78 -1.21 6.11 -0.71
CA ILE A 78 -1.22 6.20 -2.17
C ILE A 78 0.23 6.35 -2.64
N PHE A 79 0.66 5.47 -3.54
CA PHE A 79 2.03 5.40 -4.05
C PHE A 79 2.19 6.02 -5.42
N THR A 80 3.44 6.10 -5.87
CA THR A 80 3.89 6.91 -7.00
C THR A 80 3.28 6.49 -8.33
N SER A 81 2.88 5.24 -8.51
CA SER A 81 2.25 4.78 -9.75
C SER A 81 0.84 5.35 -9.98
N ALA A 82 0.29 6.12 -9.02
CA ALA A 82 -0.91 6.92 -9.21
C ALA A 82 -0.64 8.26 -9.91
N ASN A 83 0.62 8.68 -10.00
CA ASN A 83 1.00 9.93 -10.67
C ASN A 83 0.88 9.74 -12.18
N HIS A 84 0.39 10.74 -12.88
CA HIS A 84 0.46 10.76 -14.33
C HIS A 84 1.65 11.62 -14.74
N THR A 85 2.33 11.25 -15.83
CA THR A 85 3.44 12.08 -16.32
C THR A 85 2.96 13.49 -16.67
N LEU A 86 3.75 14.49 -16.27
CA LEU A 86 3.51 15.89 -16.63
C LEU A 86 4.44 16.38 -17.75
N LYS A 87 5.19 15.46 -18.40
CA LYS A 87 6.15 15.78 -19.46
C LYS A 87 5.50 16.00 -20.83
N SER A 88 4.26 15.56 -21.00
CA SER A 88 3.49 15.67 -22.24
C SER A 88 2.53 16.87 -22.20
N LEU A 89 1.99 17.23 -23.37
CA LEU A 89 0.92 18.24 -23.50
C LEU A 89 -0.40 17.79 -22.82
N SER A 90 -0.55 16.50 -22.54
CA SER A 90 -1.72 15.92 -21.90
C SER A 90 -1.28 14.93 -20.81
N THR A 91 -2.05 14.84 -19.73
CA THR A 91 -1.86 13.85 -18.66
C THR A 91 -2.50 12.51 -19.00
N TYR A 92 -3.07 12.32 -20.20
CA TYR A 92 -3.61 11.04 -20.61
C TYR A 92 -2.47 10.00 -20.73
N PRO A 93 -2.58 8.81 -20.13
CA PRO A 93 -1.50 7.83 -20.07
C PRO A 93 -1.41 7.02 -21.37
N PHE A 94 -1.08 7.67 -22.49
CA PHE A 94 -0.96 7.01 -23.81
C PHE A 94 -0.09 5.74 -23.77
N PRO A 95 1.10 5.73 -23.13
CA PRO A 95 1.95 4.54 -23.13
C PRO A 95 1.32 3.34 -22.40
N LEU A 96 0.36 3.55 -21.51
CA LEU A 96 -0.36 2.47 -20.82
C LEU A 96 -1.26 1.70 -21.80
N PHE A 97 -1.83 2.40 -22.79
CA PHE A 97 -2.68 1.85 -23.84
C PHE A 97 -1.89 1.65 -25.14
N PHE A 98 -0.66 1.12 -25.03
CA PHE A 98 0.29 1.00 -26.14
C PHE A 98 -0.28 0.29 -27.37
N GLU A 99 -1.20 -0.68 -27.22
CA GLU A 99 -1.84 -1.36 -28.35
C GLU A 99 -2.76 -0.44 -29.15
N GLU A 100 -3.53 0.42 -28.48
CA GLU A 100 -4.46 1.36 -29.12
C GLU A 100 -3.73 2.49 -29.83
N TRP A 101 -2.60 2.92 -29.27
CA TRP A 101 -1.81 4.05 -29.76
C TRP A 101 -0.58 3.65 -30.57
N GLU A 102 -0.42 2.36 -30.88
CA GLU A 102 0.69 1.80 -31.67
C GLU A 102 2.07 2.17 -31.09
N LEU A 103 2.21 2.13 -29.76
CA LEU A 103 3.44 2.45 -29.02
C LEU A 103 4.24 1.20 -28.62
N ASP A 104 5.52 1.37 -28.30
CA ASP A 104 6.32 0.29 -27.74
C ASP A 104 5.88 -0.01 -26.29
N LYS A 105 5.58 -1.29 -26.02
CA LYS A 105 5.23 -1.79 -24.69
C LYS A 105 6.32 -1.54 -23.65
N SER A 106 7.59 -1.41 -24.06
CA SER A 106 8.68 -1.06 -23.12
C SER A 106 8.48 0.29 -22.45
N ASN A 107 7.69 1.18 -23.05
CA ASN A 107 7.51 2.56 -22.61
C ASN A 107 6.32 2.71 -21.66
N VAL A 108 5.68 1.62 -21.21
CA VAL A 108 4.51 1.69 -20.30
C VAL A 108 4.78 2.55 -19.07
N THR A 109 6.01 2.49 -18.53
CA THR A 109 6.43 3.29 -17.37
C THR A 109 6.47 4.80 -17.64
N ASP A 110 6.52 5.23 -18.89
CA ASP A 110 6.48 6.66 -19.25
C ASP A 110 5.08 7.27 -19.02
N SER A 111 4.08 6.45 -18.67
CA SER A 111 2.75 6.93 -18.31
C SER A 111 2.72 7.64 -16.95
N TRP A 112 3.70 7.39 -16.09
CA TRP A 112 3.80 7.97 -14.74
C TRP A 112 5.21 8.51 -14.48
N ASP A 113 5.31 9.34 -13.44
CA ASP A 113 6.56 9.94 -12.97
C ASP A 113 7.09 9.24 -11.71
#